data_AF-A0A4P8GPG6-F1
#
_entry.id   AF-A0A4P8GPG6-F1
#
_cell.length_a   1.000
_cell.length_b   1.000
_cell.length_c   1.000
_cell.angle_alpha   90.00
_cell.angle_beta   90.00
_cell.angle_gamma   90.00
#
_symmetry.space_group_name_H-M   'P 1'
#
loop_
_entity.id
_entity.type
_entity.pdbx_description
1 polymer ?
#
loop_
_entity_poly.entity_id
_entity_poly.type
_entity_poly.pdbx_seq_one_letter_code
_entity_poly.pdbx_strand_id
1 'polypeptide(L)'
;RAKKSTIYTAKIALEEAIKYGAPENIIGWIDEPSLDISRELMAESDLILATGGPGMVKSAYSSGTPAIGVGSGNTPVIIDESAHIKMTVNYILMSKSFDNGVICASEQSVIVPRRIYERVKEEFQKRGAYILNAEETDKIRKVLFKEGTTSINADIVGQSAYKIAQIAGFEIPKDKRVIIAEIDSTDVSEPLAHEKLSPILAMYKSKDFNDSLEKAKTLVELGGLGHTSSLYIDLSEKAKIDIFGEAMKTGRTLINMPAALGAIGDVFNFKLAPSLTLGCGSWGGNSVSENVGVKHLLNVKTIAERRENMLWFKVPEKIYFKFGCLPEALEELKGSYKKAMIVTDRTLAELGYANHVTQVLEKVGIDYRIFSEVGVDPTLSATQAGARAMQEYQPDLIIAIGGGSAMDAAKIMWVLYEHPEIRFKDIA
;
A
#
# COMPACT_ATOMS: atom_id res chain seq x y z
N ARG A 1 -21.16 5.93 -31.85
CA ARG A 1 -20.70 7.26 -32.34
C ARG A 1 -19.24 7.20 -32.86
N ALA A 2 -18.29 6.57 -32.16
CA ALA A 2 -16.85 6.57 -32.54
C ALA A 2 -16.35 5.46 -33.49
N LYS A 3 -17.23 4.60 -34.02
CA LYS A 3 -16.86 3.40 -34.81
C LYS A 3 -15.85 3.69 -35.94
N LYS A 4 -16.18 4.65 -36.82
CA LYS A 4 -15.36 4.99 -37.99
C LYS A 4 -13.99 5.53 -37.60
N SER A 5 -13.93 6.42 -36.60
CA SER A 5 -12.67 7.00 -36.13
C SER A 5 -11.79 5.96 -35.46
N THR A 6 -12.35 5.07 -34.61
CA THR A 6 -11.59 4.00 -33.95
C THR A 6 -10.98 3.03 -34.97
N ILE A 7 -11.77 2.60 -35.96
CA ILE A 7 -11.29 1.72 -37.03
C ILE A 7 -10.18 2.40 -37.84
N TYR A 8 -10.34 3.68 -38.18
CA TYR A 8 -9.34 4.42 -38.94
C TYR A 8 -8.01 4.54 -38.18
N THR A 9 -8.04 4.83 -36.87
CA THR A 9 -6.83 4.87 -36.04
C THR A 9 -6.15 3.50 -35.96
N ALA A 10 -6.92 2.41 -35.78
CA ALA A 10 -6.37 1.06 -35.75
C ALA A 10 -5.70 0.67 -37.09
N LYS A 11 -6.30 1.07 -38.21
CA LYS A 11 -5.71 0.90 -39.56
C LYS A 11 -4.39 1.62 -39.70
N ILE A 12 -4.30 2.89 -39.32
CA ILE A 12 -3.04 3.64 -39.35
C ILE A 12 -1.96 2.95 -38.52
N ALA A 13 -2.31 2.52 -37.29
CA ALA A 13 -1.37 1.84 -36.41
C ALA A 13 -0.87 0.52 -37.00
N LEU A 14 -1.77 -0.27 -37.61
CA LEU A 14 -1.43 -1.51 -38.29
C LEU A 14 -0.51 -1.27 -39.51
N GLU A 15 -0.91 -0.35 -40.39
CA GLU A 15 -0.15 0.00 -41.59
C GLU A 15 1.27 0.46 -41.25
N GLU A 16 1.42 1.26 -40.19
CA GLU A 16 2.73 1.70 -39.74
C GLU A 16 3.54 0.54 -39.13
N ALA A 17 2.92 -0.29 -38.30
CA ALA A 17 3.60 -1.45 -37.70
C ALA A 17 4.13 -2.42 -38.77
N ILE A 18 3.36 -2.69 -39.82
CA ILE A 18 3.76 -3.57 -40.93
C ILE A 18 4.99 -3.01 -41.67
N LYS A 19 5.09 -1.69 -41.88
CA LYS A 19 6.27 -1.07 -42.50
C LYS A 19 7.57 -1.35 -41.73
N TYR A 20 7.49 -1.57 -40.42
CA TYR A 20 8.61 -1.92 -39.55
C TYR A 20 8.72 -3.43 -39.27
N GLY A 21 8.02 -4.27 -40.04
CA GLY A 21 8.16 -5.72 -39.99
C GLY A 21 7.21 -6.45 -39.04
N ALA A 22 6.17 -5.78 -38.53
CA ALA A 22 5.13 -6.48 -37.76
C ALA A 22 4.27 -7.39 -38.66
N PRO A 23 3.72 -8.51 -38.12
CA PRO A 23 2.82 -9.38 -38.88
C PRO A 23 1.54 -8.66 -39.35
N GLU A 24 1.01 -9.06 -40.52
CA GLU A 24 -0.13 -8.39 -41.17
C GLU A 24 -1.42 -8.32 -40.33
N ASN A 25 -1.61 -9.24 -39.39
CA ASN A 25 -2.83 -9.35 -38.58
C ASN A 25 -2.60 -9.05 -37.09
N ILE A 26 -1.53 -8.32 -36.74
CA ILE A 26 -1.18 -8.05 -35.33
C ILE A 26 -2.17 -7.09 -34.63
N ILE A 27 -2.90 -6.27 -35.38
CA ILE A 27 -3.95 -5.36 -34.89
C ILE A 27 -5.22 -5.62 -35.71
N GLY A 28 -6.34 -5.87 -35.02
CA GLY A 28 -7.65 -6.07 -35.62
C GLY A 28 -8.72 -5.16 -34.99
N TRP A 29 -9.91 -5.12 -35.61
CA TRP A 29 -11.06 -4.37 -35.11
C TRP A 29 -12.37 -5.04 -35.56
N ILE A 30 -13.48 -4.62 -34.96
CA ILE A 30 -14.84 -5.02 -35.36
C ILE A 30 -15.43 -3.93 -36.25
N ASP A 31 -15.78 -4.26 -37.51
CA ASP A 31 -16.37 -3.30 -38.45
C ASP A 31 -17.80 -2.87 -38.07
N GLU A 32 -18.58 -3.77 -37.49
CA GLU A 32 -19.96 -3.54 -37.02
C GLU A 32 -20.13 -4.02 -35.57
N PRO A 33 -19.86 -3.17 -34.57
CA PRO A 33 -19.90 -3.58 -33.17
C PRO A 33 -21.34 -3.82 -32.71
N SER A 34 -21.55 -4.98 -32.10
CA SER A 34 -22.78 -5.35 -31.40
C SER A 34 -22.45 -5.87 -29.99
N LEU A 35 -23.46 -5.99 -29.12
CA LEU A 35 -23.28 -6.56 -27.79
C LEU A 35 -22.86 -8.03 -27.85
N ASP A 36 -23.41 -8.79 -28.79
CA ASP A 36 -23.11 -10.22 -28.93
C ASP A 36 -21.68 -10.44 -29.42
N ILE A 37 -21.25 -9.70 -30.45
CA ILE A 37 -19.86 -9.76 -30.94
C ILE A 37 -18.88 -9.31 -29.85
N SER A 38 -19.23 -8.29 -29.06
CA SER A 38 -18.37 -7.84 -27.96
C SER A 38 -18.22 -8.91 -26.87
N ARG A 39 -19.29 -9.65 -26.56
CA ARG A 39 -19.24 -10.76 -25.58
C ARG A 39 -18.41 -11.92 -26.09
N GLU A 40 -18.58 -12.28 -27.35
CA GLU A 40 -17.79 -13.33 -28.01
C GLU A 40 -16.30 -12.97 -28.01
N LEU A 41 -15.95 -11.74 -28.42
CA LEU A 41 -14.57 -11.27 -28.38
C LEU A 41 -13.97 -11.34 -26.97
N MET A 42 -14.72 -10.93 -25.94
CA MET A 42 -14.26 -11.02 -24.55
C MET A 42 -13.96 -12.46 -24.13
N ALA A 43 -14.83 -13.41 -24.47
CA ALA A 43 -14.69 -14.82 -24.09
C ALA A 43 -13.50 -15.50 -24.80
N GLU A 44 -13.19 -15.10 -26.03
CA GLU A 44 -12.11 -15.69 -26.84
C GLU A 44 -10.75 -14.99 -26.67
N SER A 45 -10.67 -13.92 -25.87
CA SER A 45 -9.42 -13.19 -25.64
C SER A 45 -8.57 -13.82 -24.52
N ASP A 46 -7.25 -13.60 -24.54
CA ASP A 46 -6.36 -13.96 -23.41
C ASP A 46 -6.43 -12.93 -22.26
N LEU A 47 -6.68 -11.66 -22.61
CA LEU A 47 -6.73 -10.53 -21.68
C LEU A 47 -7.64 -9.42 -22.25
N ILE A 48 -8.49 -8.84 -21.40
CA ILE A 48 -9.38 -7.75 -21.79
C ILE A 48 -8.92 -6.42 -21.16
N LEU A 49 -8.69 -5.39 -21.96
CA LEU A 49 -8.57 -4.00 -21.50
C LEU A 49 -9.91 -3.28 -21.62
N ALA A 50 -10.67 -3.20 -20.53
CA ALA A 50 -12.02 -2.66 -20.51
C ALA A 50 -12.05 -1.18 -20.08
N THR A 51 -11.89 -0.26 -21.04
CA THR A 51 -12.07 1.19 -20.81
C THR A 51 -13.46 1.64 -21.27
N GLY A 52 -14.36 1.86 -20.32
CA GLY A 52 -15.74 2.25 -20.62
C GLY A 52 -16.58 2.41 -19.35
N GLY A 53 -17.89 2.58 -19.53
CA GLY A 53 -18.80 2.75 -18.40
C GLY A 53 -18.94 1.49 -17.54
N PRO A 54 -19.54 1.60 -16.33
CA PRO A 54 -19.60 0.51 -15.35
C PRO A 54 -20.18 -0.81 -15.88
N GLY A 55 -21.18 -0.73 -16.76
CA GLY A 55 -21.78 -1.92 -17.38
C GLY A 55 -20.81 -2.71 -18.28
N MET A 56 -19.96 -2.01 -19.04
CA MET A 56 -18.95 -2.63 -19.90
C MET A 56 -17.86 -3.32 -19.06
N VAL A 57 -17.38 -2.62 -18.04
CA VAL A 57 -16.36 -3.14 -17.12
C VAL A 57 -16.88 -4.38 -16.38
N LYS A 58 -18.11 -4.32 -15.86
CA LYS A 58 -18.75 -5.48 -15.23
C LYS A 58 -18.87 -6.65 -16.20
N SER A 59 -19.22 -6.41 -17.46
CA SER A 59 -19.27 -7.45 -18.49
C SER A 59 -17.90 -8.10 -18.71
N ALA A 60 -16.84 -7.31 -18.78
CA ALA A 60 -15.47 -7.81 -18.96
C ALA A 60 -15.03 -8.70 -17.79
N TYR A 61 -15.24 -8.27 -16.54
CA TYR A 61 -14.93 -9.10 -15.37
C TYR A 61 -15.85 -10.32 -15.21
N SER A 62 -16.99 -10.37 -15.91
CA SER A 62 -17.92 -11.51 -15.89
C SER A 62 -17.71 -12.46 -17.08
N SER A 63 -16.72 -12.19 -17.95
CA SER A 63 -16.50 -12.96 -19.18
C SER A 63 -15.86 -14.33 -18.95
N GLY A 64 -15.24 -14.56 -17.80
CA GLY A 64 -14.37 -15.71 -17.54
C GLY A 64 -12.91 -15.49 -17.94
N THR A 65 -12.63 -14.44 -18.71
CA THR A 65 -11.30 -14.03 -19.16
C THR A 65 -10.68 -13.04 -18.17
N PRO A 66 -9.35 -13.09 -17.90
CA PRO A 66 -8.66 -12.05 -17.16
C PRO A 66 -8.93 -10.66 -17.75
N ALA A 67 -9.31 -9.72 -16.88
CA ALA A 67 -9.66 -8.36 -17.29
C ALA A 67 -8.93 -7.31 -16.47
N ILE A 68 -8.56 -6.23 -17.14
CA ILE A 68 -8.10 -4.98 -16.56
C ILE A 68 -9.12 -3.91 -16.96
N GLY A 69 -9.99 -3.59 -16.00
CA GLY A 69 -11.01 -2.56 -16.13
C GLY A 69 -10.60 -1.22 -15.53
N VAL A 70 -11.42 -0.23 -15.83
CA VAL A 70 -11.39 1.12 -15.22
C VAL A 70 -12.64 1.34 -14.35
N GLY A 71 -12.76 2.52 -13.76
CA GLY A 71 -13.98 2.97 -13.07
C GLY A 71 -14.42 4.35 -13.56
N SER A 72 -15.60 4.79 -13.09
CA SER A 72 -16.06 6.17 -13.27
C SER A 72 -15.28 7.15 -12.40
N GLY A 73 -15.17 8.40 -12.84
CA GLY A 73 -14.47 9.45 -12.11
C GLY A 73 -15.42 10.52 -11.59
N ASN A 74 -15.58 10.60 -10.27
CA ASN A 74 -16.27 11.72 -9.61
C ASN A 74 -15.31 12.64 -8.85
N THR A 75 -14.28 13.14 -9.53
CA THR A 75 -13.13 13.81 -8.91
C THR A 75 -13.51 15.06 -8.10
N PRO A 76 -13.42 15.04 -6.76
CA PRO A 76 -13.56 16.25 -5.96
C PRO A 76 -12.24 17.00 -5.87
N VAL A 77 -12.33 18.32 -5.79
CA VAL A 77 -11.17 19.20 -5.57
C VAL A 77 -11.34 20.02 -4.31
N ILE A 78 -10.48 19.81 -3.32
CA ILE A 78 -10.40 20.68 -2.16
C ILE A 78 -9.46 21.85 -2.48
N ILE A 79 -9.91 23.07 -2.23
CA ILE A 79 -9.07 24.28 -2.29
C ILE A 79 -8.85 24.75 -0.85
N ASP A 80 -7.69 24.43 -0.25
CA ASP A 80 -7.35 24.87 1.11
C ASP A 80 -7.18 26.40 1.17
N GLU A 81 -7.36 26.99 2.36
CA GLU A 81 -7.22 28.44 2.56
C GLU A 81 -5.83 28.98 2.18
N SER A 82 -4.79 28.14 2.28
CA SER A 82 -3.41 28.46 1.91
C SER A 82 -3.12 28.37 0.40
N ALA A 83 -4.08 27.87 -0.40
CA ALA A 83 -3.86 27.62 -1.82
C ALA A 83 -3.61 28.91 -2.63
N HIS A 84 -2.76 28.81 -3.65
CA HIS A 84 -2.55 29.89 -4.61
C HIS A 84 -3.74 30.01 -5.59
N ILE A 85 -4.77 30.76 -5.17
CA ILE A 85 -6.07 30.89 -5.87
C ILE A 85 -5.96 31.08 -7.39
N LYS A 86 -5.13 32.03 -7.87
CA LYS A 86 -5.02 32.31 -9.31
C LYS A 86 -4.50 31.13 -10.14
N MET A 87 -3.60 30.35 -9.56
CA MET A 87 -3.01 29.17 -10.21
C MET A 87 -4.02 28.02 -10.15
N THR A 88 -4.59 27.78 -8.97
CA THR A 88 -5.63 26.79 -8.74
C THR A 88 -6.79 26.93 -9.72
N VAL A 89 -7.39 28.12 -9.81
CA VAL A 89 -8.51 28.37 -10.73
C VAL A 89 -8.09 28.18 -12.18
N ASN A 90 -6.89 28.62 -12.56
CA ASN A 90 -6.38 28.44 -13.92
C ASN A 90 -6.27 26.96 -14.29
N TYR A 91 -5.70 26.14 -13.42
CA TYR A 91 -5.52 24.70 -13.66
C TYR A 91 -6.85 23.95 -13.67
N ILE A 92 -7.76 24.25 -12.75
CA ILE A 92 -9.10 23.65 -12.74
C ILE A 92 -9.84 23.96 -14.04
N LEU A 93 -9.84 25.23 -14.49
CA LEU A 93 -10.50 25.59 -15.75
C LEU A 93 -9.83 24.97 -16.97
N MET A 94 -8.50 24.94 -17.02
CA MET A 94 -7.74 24.29 -18.09
C MET A 94 -8.06 22.80 -18.19
N SER A 95 -8.07 22.10 -17.06
CA SER A 95 -8.38 20.68 -16.95
C SER A 95 -9.84 20.38 -17.31
N LYS A 96 -10.79 21.11 -16.72
CA LYS A 96 -12.22 20.88 -16.92
C LYS A 96 -12.70 21.18 -18.35
N SER A 97 -12.08 22.17 -19.01
CA SER A 97 -12.40 22.54 -20.39
C SER A 97 -11.60 21.76 -21.43
N PHE A 98 -10.60 20.98 -21.02
CA PHE A 98 -9.83 20.13 -21.94
C PHE A 98 -10.75 19.08 -22.57
N ASP A 99 -10.80 19.07 -23.90
CA ASP A 99 -11.72 18.25 -24.70
C ASP A 99 -13.17 18.31 -24.20
N ASN A 100 -13.62 19.50 -23.79
CA ASN A 100 -14.94 19.73 -23.17
C ASN A 100 -15.24 18.78 -21.98
N GLY A 101 -14.23 18.42 -21.19
CA GLY A 101 -14.41 17.72 -19.92
C GLY A 101 -14.78 16.24 -20.04
N VAL A 102 -14.47 15.59 -21.17
CA VAL A 102 -14.74 14.15 -21.37
C VAL A 102 -13.74 13.22 -20.69
N ILE A 103 -12.60 13.75 -20.22
CA ILE A 103 -11.63 12.95 -19.47
C ILE A 103 -12.22 12.58 -18.10
N CYS A 104 -12.27 11.29 -17.78
CA CYS A 104 -12.85 10.76 -16.54
C CYS A 104 -12.21 11.33 -15.28
N ALA A 105 -10.90 11.60 -15.30
CA ALA A 105 -10.20 12.22 -14.18
C ALA A 105 -10.51 13.71 -13.99
N SER A 106 -11.18 14.36 -14.95
CA SER A 106 -11.49 15.79 -14.85
C SER A 106 -12.35 16.11 -13.63
N GLU A 107 -12.14 17.32 -13.11
CA GLU A 107 -12.82 17.83 -11.93
C GLU A 107 -14.34 17.75 -12.09
N GLN A 108 -15.04 17.30 -11.05
CA GLN A 108 -16.50 17.28 -11.02
C GLN A 108 -17.05 18.29 -10.01
N SER A 109 -16.28 18.56 -8.95
CA SER A 109 -16.64 19.53 -7.93
C SER A 109 -15.42 20.27 -7.39
N VAL A 110 -15.65 21.48 -6.89
CA VAL A 110 -14.70 22.25 -6.10
C VAL A 110 -15.31 22.52 -4.73
N ILE A 111 -14.53 22.29 -3.67
CA ILE A 111 -14.93 22.45 -2.29
C ILE A 111 -14.05 23.55 -1.70
N VAL A 112 -14.70 24.64 -1.29
CA VAL A 112 -14.01 25.90 -0.98
C VAL A 112 -14.42 26.40 0.41
N PRO A 113 -13.46 26.60 1.33
CA PRO A 113 -13.72 27.16 2.65
C PRO A 113 -14.37 28.53 2.58
N ARG A 114 -15.30 28.79 3.50
CA ARG A 114 -16.08 30.03 3.60
C ARG A 114 -15.20 31.28 3.53
N ARG A 115 -14.00 31.24 4.11
CA ARG A 115 -13.07 32.38 4.18
C ARG A 115 -12.54 32.84 2.83
N ILE A 116 -12.35 31.93 1.88
CA ILE A 116 -11.81 32.24 0.54
C ILE A 116 -12.82 32.07 -0.59
N TYR A 117 -14.05 31.66 -0.27
CA TYR A 117 -15.09 31.30 -1.22
C TYR A 117 -15.36 32.39 -2.27
N GLU A 118 -15.63 33.63 -1.84
CA GLU A 118 -15.92 34.73 -2.78
C GLU A 118 -14.71 35.08 -3.65
N ARG A 119 -13.50 35.08 -3.09
CA ARG A 119 -12.26 35.34 -3.84
C ARG A 119 -12.01 34.28 -4.93
N VAL A 120 -12.33 33.02 -4.64
CA VAL A 120 -12.22 31.93 -5.61
C VAL A 120 -13.28 32.06 -6.70
N LYS A 121 -14.53 32.35 -6.31
CA LYS A 121 -15.65 32.58 -7.25
C LYS A 121 -15.37 33.73 -8.21
N GLU A 122 -14.89 34.86 -7.71
CA GLU A 122 -14.51 36.02 -8.52
C GLU A 122 -13.38 35.67 -9.52
N GLU A 123 -12.36 34.92 -9.08
CA GLU A 123 -11.27 34.51 -9.95
C GLU A 123 -11.75 33.52 -11.04
N PHE A 124 -12.69 32.62 -10.72
CA PHE A 124 -13.35 31.77 -11.73
C PHE A 124 -14.05 32.59 -12.80
N GLN A 125 -14.88 33.57 -12.39
CA GLN A 125 -15.59 34.45 -13.32
C GLN A 125 -14.62 35.25 -14.20
N LYS A 126 -13.57 35.81 -13.59
CA LYS A 126 -12.53 36.56 -14.30
C LYS A 126 -11.82 35.74 -15.37
N ARG A 127 -11.69 34.43 -15.17
CA ARG A 127 -11.05 33.49 -16.11
C ARG A 127 -12.03 32.81 -17.06
N GLY A 128 -13.27 33.27 -17.15
CA GLY A 128 -14.23 32.79 -18.15
C GLY A 128 -15.09 31.61 -17.70
N ALA A 129 -15.24 31.38 -16.40
CA ALA A 129 -16.34 30.59 -15.88
C ALA A 129 -17.65 31.41 -15.89
N TYR A 130 -18.78 30.73 -16.02
CA TYR A 130 -20.11 31.32 -15.83
C TYR A 130 -20.73 30.72 -14.57
N ILE A 131 -21.03 31.56 -13.56
CA ILE A 131 -21.69 31.12 -12.33
C ILE A 131 -23.21 31.19 -12.56
N LEU A 132 -23.88 30.06 -12.36
CA LEU A 132 -25.33 29.97 -12.52
C LEU A 132 -26.07 30.66 -11.38
N ASN A 133 -27.22 31.24 -11.70
CA ASN A 133 -28.24 31.55 -10.70
C ASN A 133 -29.08 30.31 -10.35
N ALA A 134 -30.00 30.45 -9.38
CA ALA A 134 -30.84 29.33 -8.91
C ALA A 134 -31.71 28.71 -10.03
N GLU A 135 -32.34 29.55 -10.87
CA GLU A 135 -33.20 29.08 -11.97
C GLU A 135 -32.39 28.33 -13.04
N GLU A 136 -31.23 28.87 -13.42
CA GLU A 136 -30.33 28.23 -14.38
C GLU A 136 -29.75 26.91 -13.82
N THR A 137 -29.47 26.86 -12.52
CA THR A 137 -29.03 25.64 -11.83
C THR A 137 -30.08 24.54 -11.92
N ASP A 138 -31.35 24.87 -11.68
CA ASP A 138 -32.46 23.91 -11.81
C ASP A 138 -32.68 23.45 -13.25
N LYS A 139 -32.47 24.33 -14.23
CA LYS A 139 -32.48 23.96 -15.65
C LYS A 139 -31.36 22.97 -15.99
N ILE A 140 -30.15 23.20 -15.47
CA ILE A 140 -29.02 22.28 -15.67
C ILE A 140 -29.30 20.92 -15.02
N ARG A 141 -29.80 20.87 -13.78
CA ARG A 141 -30.14 19.60 -13.10
C ARG A 141 -31.02 18.68 -13.95
N LYS A 142 -32.00 19.26 -14.65
CA LYS A 142 -32.97 18.52 -15.48
C LYS A 142 -32.38 17.90 -16.75
N VAL A 143 -31.21 18.37 -17.22
CA VAL A 143 -30.60 17.89 -18.46
C VAL A 143 -29.38 17.00 -18.26
N LEU A 144 -28.88 16.84 -17.02
CA LEU A 144 -27.70 16.02 -16.73
C LEU A 144 -27.93 14.52 -16.95
N PHE A 145 -29.12 14.03 -16.62
CA PHE A 145 -29.48 12.62 -16.71
C PHE A 145 -30.66 12.41 -17.63
N LYS A 146 -30.77 11.20 -18.19
CA LYS A 146 -31.98 10.81 -18.91
C LYS A 146 -33.14 10.67 -17.93
N GLU A 147 -34.30 11.16 -18.34
CA GLU A 147 -35.52 11.17 -17.53
C GLU A 147 -35.81 9.80 -16.89
N GLY A 148 -36.00 9.80 -15.57
CA GLY A 148 -36.27 8.58 -14.78
C GLY A 148 -35.06 7.66 -14.55
N THR A 149 -33.84 8.07 -14.89
CA THR A 149 -32.62 7.25 -14.72
C THR A 149 -31.46 8.03 -14.11
N THR A 150 -30.43 7.31 -13.66
CA THR A 150 -29.11 7.86 -13.27
C THR A 150 -28.09 7.83 -14.41
N SER A 151 -28.53 7.52 -15.64
CA SER A 151 -27.64 7.47 -16.81
C SER A 151 -27.41 8.88 -17.36
N ILE A 152 -26.15 9.27 -17.47
CA ILE A 152 -25.76 10.58 -18.03
C ILE A 152 -26.43 10.79 -19.40
N ASN A 153 -26.94 12.00 -19.61
CA ASN A 153 -27.49 12.41 -20.89
C ASN A 153 -26.36 12.52 -21.94
N ALA A 154 -26.36 11.63 -22.92
CA ALA A 154 -25.33 11.57 -23.95
C ALA A 154 -25.29 12.82 -24.86
N ASP A 155 -26.28 13.70 -24.79
CA ASP A 155 -26.34 14.92 -25.59
C ASP A 155 -25.57 16.08 -24.95
N ILE A 156 -25.21 15.99 -23.67
CA ILE A 156 -24.35 16.99 -23.00
C ILE A 156 -22.87 16.58 -22.99
N VAL A 157 -22.57 15.28 -23.16
CA VAL A 157 -21.20 14.75 -23.07
C VAL A 157 -20.31 15.37 -24.14
N GLY A 158 -19.19 15.96 -23.72
CA GLY A 158 -18.22 16.61 -24.60
C GLY A 158 -18.73 17.83 -25.37
N GLN A 159 -19.87 18.39 -24.97
CA GLN A 159 -20.38 19.64 -25.54
C GLN A 159 -19.76 20.86 -24.86
N SER A 160 -19.66 21.97 -25.59
CA SER A 160 -19.26 23.25 -25.00
C SER A 160 -20.26 23.74 -23.96
N ALA A 161 -19.79 24.52 -22.98
CA ALA A 161 -20.64 25.18 -21.98
C ALA A 161 -21.81 25.95 -22.63
N TYR A 162 -21.54 26.69 -23.71
CA TYR A 162 -22.55 27.40 -24.50
C TYR A 162 -23.65 26.47 -25.01
N LYS A 163 -23.28 25.34 -25.61
CA LYS A 163 -24.25 24.38 -26.16
C LYS A 163 -25.08 23.70 -25.08
N ILE A 164 -24.47 23.41 -23.93
CA ILE A 164 -25.17 22.84 -22.77
C ILE A 164 -26.23 23.80 -22.23
N ALA A 165 -25.91 25.09 -22.11
CA ALA A 165 -26.89 26.11 -21.71
C ALA A 165 -28.09 26.12 -22.68
N GLN A 166 -27.84 26.06 -23.99
CA GLN A 166 -28.91 25.99 -24.99
C GLN A 166 -29.78 24.74 -24.85
N ILE A 167 -29.18 23.58 -24.59
CA ILE A 167 -29.91 22.32 -24.31
C ILE A 167 -30.79 22.48 -23.06
N ALA A 168 -30.29 23.18 -22.04
CA ALA A 168 -31.02 23.49 -20.81
C ALA A 168 -32.05 24.63 -20.94
N GLY A 169 -32.17 25.26 -22.12
CA GLY A 169 -33.17 26.29 -22.39
C GLY A 169 -32.81 27.69 -21.86
N PHE A 170 -31.51 28.02 -21.79
CA PHE A 170 -31.04 29.37 -21.53
C PHE A 170 -29.79 29.71 -22.35
N GLU A 171 -29.33 30.96 -22.32
CA GLU A 171 -28.14 31.39 -23.06
C GLU A 171 -27.07 31.95 -22.13
N ILE A 172 -25.82 31.68 -22.46
CA ILE A 172 -24.64 32.27 -21.83
C ILE A 172 -23.73 32.85 -22.93
N PRO A 173 -22.78 33.73 -22.60
CA PRO A 173 -21.79 34.21 -23.58
C PRO A 173 -20.93 33.06 -24.14
N LYS A 174 -20.64 33.08 -25.45
CA LYS A 174 -19.91 32.00 -26.16
C LYS A 174 -18.46 31.83 -25.72
N ASP A 175 -17.86 32.85 -25.11
CA ASP A 175 -16.50 32.84 -24.56
C ASP A 175 -16.42 32.10 -23.22
N LYS A 176 -17.56 31.77 -22.58
CA LYS A 176 -17.57 31.03 -21.32
C LYS A 176 -17.17 29.58 -21.55
N ARG A 177 -16.15 29.15 -20.82
CA ARG A 177 -15.50 27.84 -21.00
C ARG A 177 -16.11 26.75 -20.13
N VAL A 178 -16.54 27.12 -18.92
CA VAL A 178 -17.05 26.19 -17.89
C VAL A 178 -18.24 26.84 -17.19
N ILE A 179 -19.27 26.06 -16.93
CA ILE A 179 -20.41 26.44 -16.09
C ILE A 179 -20.16 25.98 -14.65
N ILE A 180 -20.44 26.82 -13.67
CA ILE A 180 -20.32 26.48 -12.25
C ILE A 180 -21.67 26.68 -11.57
N ALA A 181 -22.14 25.64 -10.90
CA ALA A 181 -23.34 25.66 -10.07
C ALA A 181 -22.95 25.66 -8.59
N GLU A 182 -23.43 26.65 -7.83
CA GLU A 182 -23.27 26.66 -6.38
C GLU A 182 -24.33 25.75 -5.74
N ILE A 183 -23.89 24.72 -5.02
CA ILE A 183 -24.78 23.73 -4.39
C ILE A 183 -24.29 23.33 -3.00
N ASP A 184 -25.21 22.87 -2.16
CA ASP A 184 -24.93 22.50 -0.77
C ASP A 184 -24.89 20.98 -0.53
N SER A 185 -25.70 20.22 -1.29
CA SER A 185 -25.93 18.79 -1.06
C SER A 185 -24.93 17.90 -1.81
N THR A 186 -24.32 16.95 -1.09
CA THR A 186 -23.52 15.86 -1.66
C THR A 186 -24.31 14.55 -1.73
N ASP A 187 -25.62 14.60 -1.49
CA ASP A 187 -26.49 13.42 -1.50
C ASP A 187 -26.63 12.83 -2.90
N VAL A 188 -26.91 11.52 -2.97
CA VAL A 188 -27.12 10.79 -4.23
C VAL A 188 -28.26 11.38 -5.07
N SER A 189 -29.24 12.04 -4.45
CA SER A 189 -30.34 12.70 -5.16
C SER A 189 -29.95 13.99 -5.86
N GLU A 190 -28.82 14.62 -5.54
CA GLU A 190 -28.36 15.87 -6.16
C GLU A 190 -27.65 15.59 -7.49
N PRO A 191 -28.24 15.91 -8.65
CA PRO A 191 -27.66 15.57 -9.96
C PRO A 191 -26.26 16.16 -10.18
N LEU A 192 -26.01 17.36 -9.66
CA LEU A 192 -24.73 18.05 -9.85
C LEU A 192 -23.58 17.44 -9.02
N ALA A 193 -23.88 16.60 -8.03
CA ALA A 193 -22.90 15.90 -7.20
C ALA A 193 -22.21 14.73 -7.93
N HIS A 194 -22.78 14.27 -9.05
CA HIS A 194 -22.30 13.11 -9.82
C HIS A 194 -21.29 13.50 -10.92
N GLU A 195 -20.75 12.50 -11.60
CA GLU A 195 -19.96 12.66 -12.81
C GLU A 195 -20.79 13.26 -13.96
N LYS A 196 -20.23 14.26 -14.66
CA LYS A 196 -20.93 15.06 -15.67
C LYS A 196 -20.35 14.97 -17.09
N LEU A 197 -19.11 14.48 -17.25
CA LEU A 197 -18.38 14.33 -18.53
C LEU A 197 -18.56 15.50 -19.54
N SER A 198 -18.62 16.71 -19.01
CA SER A 198 -18.93 17.96 -19.70
C SER A 198 -18.35 19.13 -18.89
N PRO A 199 -18.21 20.34 -19.45
CA PRO A 199 -17.60 21.49 -18.76
C PRO A 199 -18.56 22.13 -17.74
N ILE A 200 -19.04 21.34 -16.78
CA ILE A 200 -19.90 21.73 -15.67
C ILE A 200 -19.19 21.35 -14.37
N LEU A 201 -19.14 22.27 -13.40
CA LEU A 201 -18.63 22.04 -12.04
C LEU A 201 -19.68 22.34 -10.99
N ALA A 202 -19.73 21.51 -9.96
CA ALA A 202 -20.36 21.87 -8.70
C ALA A 202 -19.37 22.68 -7.84
N MET A 203 -19.84 23.72 -7.16
CA MET A 203 -19.06 24.49 -6.20
C MET A 203 -19.73 24.42 -4.84
N TYR A 204 -19.03 23.83 -3.88
CA TYR A 204 -19.47 23.63 -2.51
C TYR A 204 -18.77 24.59 -1.57
N LYS A 205 -19.53 25.19 -0.65
CA LYS A 205 -18.99 25.95 0.46
C LYS A 205 -18.70 25.00 1.63
N SER A 206 -17.50 25.06 2.20
CA SER A 206 -17.14 24.30 3.40
C SER A 206 -16.84 25.21 4.60
N LYS A 207 -16.99 24.67 5.81
CA LYS A 207 -16.70 25.39 7.05
C LYS A 207 -15.20 25.49 7.32
N ASP A 208 -14.51 24.36 7.17
CA ASP A 208 -13.08 24.19 7.42
C ASP A 208 -12.52 23.02 6.59
N PHE A 209 -11.26 22.66 6.84
CA PHE A 209 -10.58 21.57 6.14
C PHE A 209 -11.24 20.20 6.39
N ASN A 210 -11.71 19.92 7.61
CA ASN A 210 -12.35 18.65 7.94
C ASN A 210 -13.70 18.50 7.25
N ASP A 211 -14.51 19.56 7.24
CA ASP A 211 -15.77 19.60 6.47
C ASP A 211 -15.50 19.42 4.96
N SER A 212 -14.39 19.97 4.47
CA SER A 212 -13.96 19.77 3.08
C SER A 212 -13.60 18.32 2.78
N LEU A 213 -12.90 17.66 3.70
CA LEU A 213 -12.53 16.25 3.59
C LEU A 213 -13.76 15.34 3.58
N GLU A 214 -14.71 15.56 4.49
CA GLU A 214 -15.92 14.74 4.57
C GLU A 214 -16.78 14.88 3.31
N LYS A 215 -16.96 16.10 2.79
CA LYS A 215 -17.63 16.31 1.49
C LYS A 215 -16.90 15.60 0.35
N ALA A 216 -15.58 15.70 0.30
CA ALA A 216 -14.79 15.03 -0.74
C ALA A 216 -14.92 13.49 -0.65
N LYS A 217 -14.88 12.92 0.56
CA LYS A 217 -15.12 11.48 0.78
C LYS A 217 -16.48 11.06 0.25
N THR A 218 -17.54 11.78 0.62
CA THR A 218 -18.89 11.46 0.17
C THR A 218 -19.00 11.47 -1.36
N LEU A 219 -18.37 12.45 -2.02
CA LEU A 219 -18.39 12.54 -3.48
C LEU A 219 -17.58 11.41 -4.15
N VAL A 220 -16.45 11.00 -3.56
CA VAL A 220 -15.70 9.81 -4.00
C VAL A 220 -16.55 8.55 -3.83
N GLU A 221 -17.21 8.38 -2.69
CA GLU A 221 -18.07 7.22 -2.42
C GLU A 221 -19.31 7.19 -3.33
N LEU A 222 -19.80 8.35 -3.78
CA LEU A 222 -20.94 8.45 -4.69
C LEU A 222 -20.66 7.89 -6.10
N GLY A 223 -19.42 7.99 -6.59
CA GLY A 223 -19.12 7.56 -7.97
C GLY A 223 -17.68 7.72 -8.46
N GLY A 224 -16.73 7.91 -7.55
CA GLY A 224 -15.31 8.13 -7.85
C GLY A 224 -14.34 7.19 -7.14
N LEU A 225 -14.83 6.14 -6.48
CA LEU A 225 -14.02 5.19 -5.73
C LEU A 225 -12.88 4.64 -6.58
N GLY A 226 -11.66 4.79 -6.07
CA GLY A 226 -10.44 4.32 -6.72
C GLY A 226 -9.92 5.18 -7.86
N HIS A 227 -10.64 6.20 -8.32
CA HIS A 227 -10.26 6.95 -9.51
C HIS A 227 -9.30 8.11 -9.19
N THR A 228 -9.81 9.29 -8.87
CA THR A 228 -9.00 10.51 -8.71
C THR A 228 -9.61 11.46 -7.68
N SER A 229 -8.75 12.10 -6.89
CA SER A 229 -9.07 13.24 -6.02
C SER A 229 -7.96 14.29 -6.12
N SER A 230 -8.26 15.55 -5.83
CA SER A 230 -7.26 16.63 -5.89
C SER A 230 -7.34 17.58 -4.69
N LEU A 231 -6.17 18.04 -4.24
CA LEU A 231 -6.01 19.05 -3.21
C LEU A 231 -5.11 20.18 -3.73
N TYR A 232 -5.57 21.41 -3.62
CA TYR A 232 -4.76 22.60 -3.80
C TYR A 232 -4.45 23.21 -2.43
N ILE A 233 -3.16 23.40 -2.13
CA ILE A 233 -2.67 23.75 -0.79
C ILE A 233 -1.24 24.30 -0.85
N ASP A 234 -0.80 25.09 0.14
CA ASP A 234 0.62 25.36 0.32
C ASP A 234 1.38 24.07 0.66
N LEU A 235 2.50 23.80 -0.02
CA LEU A 235 3.25 22.56 0.16
C LEU A 235 3.94 22.43 1.53
N SER A 236 3.99 23.51 2.31
CA SER A 236 4.45 23.50 3.71
C SER A 236 3.44 22.83 4.66
N GLU A 237 2.16 22.74 4.30
CA GLU A 237 1.08 22.12 5.09
C GLU A 237 1.09 20.58 4.99
N LYS A 238 2.23 19.95 5.27
CA LYS A 238 2.44 18.50 5.09
C LYS A 238 1.40 17.64 5.81
N ALA A 239 1.06 17.98 7.05
CA ALA A 239 0.08 17.22 7.84
C ALA A 239 -1.29 17.14 7.15
N LYS A 240 -1.76 18.23 6.52
CA LYS A 240 -3.02 18.22 5.78
C LYS A 240 -2.96 17.39 4.51
N ILE A 241 -1.81 17.40 3.82
CA ILE A 241 -1.58 16.56 2.63
C ILE A 241 -1.64 15.07 3.04
N ASP A 242 -1.02 14.70 4.15
CA ASP A 242 -1.01 13.31 4.63
C ASP A 242 -2.43 12.87 5.04
N ILE A 243 -3.15 13.70 5.80
CA ILE A 243 -4.56 13.44 6.18
C ILE A 243 -5.44 13.28 4.93
N PHE A 244 -5.27 14.13 3.92
CA PHE A 244 -5.99 14.01 2.65
C PHE A 244 -5.66 12.71 1.92
N GLY A 245 -4.38 12.36 1.85
CA GLY A 245 -3.89 11.12 1.23
C GLY A 245 -4.45 9.86 1.90
N GLU A 246 -4.52 9.83 3.22
CA GLU A 246 -5.10 8.72 3.99
C GLU A 246 -6.62 8.65 3.86
N ALA A 247 -7.29 9.80 3.82
CA ALA A 247 -8.75 9.89 3.76
C ALA A 247 -9.35 9.49 2.41
N MET A 248 -8.69 9.84 1.31
CA MET A 248 -9.23 9.66 -0.04
C MET A 248 -9.00 8.24 -0.57
N LYS A 249 -10.08 7.50 -0.77
CA LYS A 249 -10.06 6.18 -1.44
C LYS A 249 -9.93 6.33 -2.95
N THR A 250 -8.82 6.89 -3.43
CA THR A 250 -8.53 7.12 -4.85
C THR A 250 -7.13 6.66 -5.22
N GLY A 251 -6.96 6.06 -6.41
CA GLY A 251 -5.66 5.61 -6.91
C GLY A 251 -4.73 6.74 -7.35
N ARG A 252 -5.29 7.88 -7.76
CA ARG A 252 -4.55 9.12 -8.02
C ARG A 252 -5.03 10.22 -7.08
N THR A 253 -4.19 10.56 -6.11
CA THR A 253 -4.41 11.67 -5.19
C THR A 253 -3.46 12.79 -5.58
N LEU A 254 -4.00 13.85 -6.19
CA LEU A 254 -3.22 14.88 -6.87
C LEU A 254 -3.06 16.12 -6.00
N ILE A 255 -1.85 16.70 -6.00
CA ILE A 255 -1.53 17.92 -5.24
C ILE A 255 -1.13 19.03 -6.21
N ASN A 256 -1.83 20.18 -6.16
CA ASN A 256 -1.50 21.40 -6.92
C ASN A 256 -1.34 21.23 -8.44
N MET A 257 -2.15 20.38 -9.07
CA MET A 257 -2.09 20.14 -10.51
C MET A 257 -3.48 19.90 -11.12
N PRO A 258 -3.69 20.21 -12.42
CA PRO A 258 -4.94 19.94 -13.13
C PRO A 258 -5.29 18.45 -13.11
N ALA A 259 -6.51 18.07 -12.76
CA ALA A 259 -6.82 16.67 -12.48
C ALA A 259 -6.78 15.78 -13.74
N ALA A 260 -7.37 16.22 -14.85
CA ALA A 260 -7.40 15.47 -16.09
C ALA A 260 -5.99 15.19 -16.64
N LEU A 261 -5.12 16.21 -16.62
CA LEU A 261 -3.77 16.13 -17.17
C LEU A 261 -2.76 15.55 -16.17
N GLY A 262 -2.98 15.74 -14.88
CA GLY A 262 -2.16 15.16 -13.82
C GLY A 262 -2.37 13.66 -13.69
N ALA A 263 -3.62 13.19 -13.74
CA ALA A 263 -3.95 11.77 -13.56
C ALA A 263 -3.47 10.88 -14.72
N ILE A 264 -3.47 11.40 -15.96
CA ILE A 264 -2.98 10.64 -17.11
C ILE A 264 -1.46 10.47 -17.12
N GLY A 265 -0.72 11.24 -16.30
CA GLY A 265 0.73 11.11 -16.11
C GLY A 265 1.60 11.88 -17.11
N ASP A 266 2.91 11.93 -16.82
CA ASP A 266 4.03 12.50 -17.60
C ASP A 266 4.00 14.02 -17.87
N VAL A 267 2.83 14.64 -17.98
CA VAL A 267 2.70 16.07 -18.33
C VAL A 267 2.94 16.98 -17.13
N PHE A 268 2.32 16.67 -15.99
CA PHE A 268 2.39 17.48 -14.75
C PHE A 268 3.17 16.80 -13.64
N ASN A 269 3.50 15.51 -13.80
CA ASN A 269 4.26 14.75 -12.84
C ASN A 269 4.93 13.55 -13.51
N PHE A 270 6.06 13.11 -12.98
CA PHE A 270 6.80 11.92 -13.44
C PHE A 270 6.57 10.71 -12.54
N LYS A 271 5.58 10.78 -11.63
CA LYS A 271 5.27 9.70 -10.68
C LYS A 271 4.26 8.72 -11.25
N LEU A 272 3.32 9.22 -12.06
CA LEU A 272 2.31 8.43 -12.73
C LEU A 272 2.75 8.13 -14.17
N ALA A 273 2.68 6.85 -14.56
CA ALA A 273 2.98 6.45 -15.93
C ALA A 273 1.95 7.02 -16.90
N PRO A 274 2.34 7.46 -18.11
CA PRO A 274 1.39 7.94 -19.10
C PRO A 274 0.38 6.86 -19.51
N SER A 275 -0.92 7.12 -19.35
CA SER A 275 -1.99 6.17 -19.72
C SER A 275 -3.36 6.84 -19.88
N LEU A 276 -4.19 6.27 -20.77
CA LEU A 276 -5.62 6.58 -20.90
C LEU A 276 -6.51 5.46 -20.34
N THR A 277 -5.92 4.44 -19.72
CA THR A 277 -6.62 3.37 -19.01
C THR A 277 -6.24 3.46 -17.53
N LEU A 278 -7.14 4.06 -16.76
CA LEU A 278 -6.92 4.41 -15.37
C LEU A 278 -7.61 3.39 -14.45
N GLY A 279 -6.87 2.39 -13.98
CA GLY A 279 -7.44 1.35 -13.09
C GLY A 279 -7.80 1.90 -11.71
N CYS A 280 -8.95 1.50 -11.15
CA CYS A 280 -9.47 2.02 -9.88
C CYS A 280 -9.25 1.09 -8.67
N GLY A 281 -8.46 0.04 -8.82
CA GLY A 281 -8.19 -0.94 -7.76
C GLY A 281 -9.46 -1.60 -7.20
N SER A 282 -9.32 -2.27 -6.06
CA SER A 282 -10.42 -3.02 -5.44
C SER A 282 -11.60 -2.14 -5.04
N TRP A 283 -11.36 -0.86 -4.70
CA TRP A 283 -12.43 0.10 -4.41
C TRP A 283 -13.37 0.34 -5.60
N GLY A 284 -12.83 0.37 -6.82
CA GLY A 284 -13.60 0.47 -8.06
C GLY A 284 -13.95 -0.88 -8.69
N GLY A 285 -13.71 -2.00 -7.99
CA GLY A 285 -13.92 -3.34 -8.54
C GLY A 285 -12.97 -3.68 -9.70
N ASN A 286 -11.72 -3.22 -9.64
CA ASN A 286 -10.69 -3.48 -10.65
C ASN A 286 -9.50 -4.27 -10.10
N SER A 287 -8.82 -5.00 -10.99
CA SER A 287 -7.62 -5.81 -10.69
C SER A 287 -6.36 -4.97 -10.42
N VAL A 288 -6.33 -3.71 -10.89
CA VAL A 288 -5.19 -2.79 -10.74
C VAL A 288 -5.65 -1.38 -10.37
N SER A 289 -4.85 -0.66 -9.57
CA SER A 289 -5.05 0.75 -9.21
C SER A 289 -4.11 1.71 -9.94
N GLU A 290 -3.27 1.18 -10.84
CA GLU A 290 -2.23 1.91 -11.53
C GLU A 290 -2.71 2.51 -12.86
N ASN A 291 -1.92 3.44 -13.40
CA ASN A 291 -2.00 3.79 -14.82
C ASN A 291 -1.52 2.59 -15.64
N VAL A 292 -2.42 2.00 -16.43
CA VAL A 292 -2.13 0.76 -17.14
C VAL A 292 -1.13 1.05 -18.25
N GLY A 293 0.03 0.39 -18.18
CA GLY A 293 1.05 0.37 -19.22
C GLY A 293 1.54 -1.04 -19.54
N VAL A 294 2.63 -1.13 -20.31
CA VAL A 294 3.17 -2.36 -20.92
C VAL A 294 3.36 -3.50 -19.92
N LYS A 295 3.81 -3.23 -18.69
CA LYS A 295 4.05 -4.27 -17.67
C LYS A 295 2.81 -5.11 -17.35
N HIS A 296 1.61 -4.56 -17.54
CA HIS A 296 0.36 -5.26 -17.25
C HIS A 296 -0.08 -6.16 -18.42
N LEU A 297 0.58 -6.06 -19.57
CA LEU A 297 0.30 -6.84 -20.78
C LEU A 297 1.30 -7.99 -20.96
N LEU A 298 2.18 -8.21 -19.97
CA LEU A 298 3.23 -9.21 -20.00
C LEU A 298 3.10 -10.16 -18.81
N ASN A 299 3.21 -11.46 -19.07
CA ASN A 299 3.43 -12.46 -18.04
C ASN A 299 4.94 -12.57 -17.73
N VAL A 300 5.30 -12.57 -16.45
CA VAL A 300 6.69 -12.78 -16.01
C VAL A 300 6.88 -14.24 -15.60
N LYS A 301 7.74 -14.97 -16.32
CA LYS A 301 8.10 -16.35 -16.00
C LYS A 301 9.37 -16.41 -15.17
N THR A 302 9.28 -16.88 -13.93
CA THR A 302 10.43 -17.07 -13.02
C THR A 302 10.92 -18.52 -13.05
N ILE A 303 12.22 -18.72 -13.29
CA ILE A 303 12.88 -20.03 -13.20
C ILE A 303 13.74 -20.02 -11.92
N ALA A 304 13.41 -20.89 -10.96
CA ALA A 304 14.11 -20.99 -9.68
C ALA A 304 14.70 -22.39 -9.49
N GLU A 305 15.93 -22.47 -8.98
CA GLU A 305 16.61 -23.71 -8.59
C GLU A 305 16.62 -23.88 -7.07
N ARG A 306 16.63 -25.13 -6.60
CA ARG A 306 16.72 -25.45 -5.16
C ARG A 306 18.09 -25.01 -4.63
N ARG A 307 18.11 -24.32 -3.49
CA ARG A 307 19.29 -24.09 -2.67
C ARG A 307 19.06 -24.68 -1.28
N GLU A 308 20.07 -25.36 -0.74
CA GLU A 308 20.03 -25.84 0.65
C GLU A 308 20.30 -24.68 1.60
N ASN A 309 19.63 -24.67 2.76
CA ASN A 309 19.92 -23.71 3.82
C ASN A 309 21.28 -24.03 4.47
N MET A 310 21.97 -22.99 4.95
CA MET A 310 23.23 -23.15 5.67
C MET A 310 23.01 -23.95 6.97
N LEU A 311 23.64 -25.12 7.08
CA LEU A 311 23.73 -25.88 8.32
C LEU A 311 25.00 -25.45 9.07
N TRP A 312 24.91 -25.24 10.39
CA TRP A 312 26.04 -24.91 11.24
C TRP A 312 26.05 -25.82 12.48
N PHE A 313 27.26 -26.18 12.93
CA PHE A 313 27.49 -27.05 14.09
C PHE A 313 28.57 -26.40 14.97
N LYS A 314 28.25 -26.12 16.24
CA LYS A 314 29.16 -25.43 17.18
C LYS A 314 29.73 -26.42 18.19
N VAL A 315 31.05 -26.53 18.25
CA VAL A 315 31.80 -27.41 19.16
C VAL A 315 32.32 -26.58 20.35
N PRO A 316 32.52 -27.16 21.56
CA PRO A 316 33.18 -26.47 22.67
C PRO A 316 34.49 -25.78 22.25
N GLU A 317 34.82 -24.66 22.90
CA GLU A 317 35.95 -23.79 22.51
C GLU A 317 37.31 -24.52 22.58
N LYS A 318 37.48 -25.44 23.52
CA LYS A 318 38.67 -26.28 23.66
C LYS A 318 38.29 -27.70 24.08
N ILE A 319 38.90 -28.70 23.44
CA ILE A 319 38.80 -30.12 23.81
C ILE A 319 40.22 -30.67 23.98
N TYR A 320 40.53 -31.13 25.19
CA TYR A 320 41.81 -31.74 25.52
C TYR A 320 41.68 -33.26 25.51
N PHE A 321 42.62 -33.95 24.88
CA PHE A 321 42.63 -35.41 24.77
C PHE A 321 44.06 -35.96 24.75
N LYS A 322 44.22 -37.26 25.09
CA LYS A 322 45.46 -38.04 25.32
C LYS A 322 45.91 -38.14 26.78
N PHE A 323 46.67 -39.19 27.06
CA PHE A 323 47.24 -39.45 28.39
C PHE A 323 48.08 -38.25 28.83
N GLY A 324 47.88 -37.84 30.09
CA GLY A 324 48.62 -36.75 30.69
C GLY A 324 47.90 -35.42 30.64
N CYS A 325 46.93 -35.13 29.75
CA CYS A 325 46.47 -33.76 29.48
C CYS A 325 45.67 -33.05 30.60
N LEU A 326 45.29 -33.74 31.67
CA LEU A 326 44.39 -33.18 32.69
C LEU A 326 45.06 -32.06 33.52
N PRO A 327 46.29 -32.22 34.05
CA PRO A 327 47.02 -31.13 34.69
C PRO A 327 47.27 -29.93 33.77
N GLU A 328 47.65 -30.14 32.51
CA GLU A 328 47.89 -29.03 31.57
C GLU A 328 46.61 -28.25 31.30
N ALA A 329 45.48 -28.95 31.12
CA ALA A 329 44.18 -28.30 30.92
C ALA A 329 43.73 -27.50 32.15
N LEU A 330 43.96 -28.03 33.37
CA LEU A 330 43.61 -27.35 34.61
C LEU A 330 44.59 -26.21 34.95
N GLU A 331 45.85 -26.29 34.53
CA GLU A 331 46.84 -25.22 34.72
C GLU A 331 46.48 -23.94 33.94
N GLU A 332 45.76 -24.05 32.82
CA GLU A 332 45.24 -22.88 32.09
C GLU A 332 44.23 -22.07 32.91
N LEU A 333 43.61 -22.64 33.94
CA LEU A 333 42.65 -21.95 34.80
C LEU A 333 43.33 -21.03 35.84
N LYS A 334 44.65 -21.14 35.98
CA LYS A 334 45.45 -20.38 36.95
C LYS A 334 45.28 -18.87 36.73
N GLY A 335 44.84 -18.17 37.78
CA GLY A 335 44.67 -16.72 37.77
C GLY A 335 43.36 -16.22 37.15
N SER A 336 42.62 -17.08 36.45
CA SER A 336 41.28 -16.77 35.91
C SER A 336 40.16 -17.10 36.90
N TYR A 337 40.39 -18.08 37.78
CA TYR A 337 39.42 -18.56 38.76
C TYR A 337 40.06 -18.66 40.15
N LYS A 338 39.24 -18.64 41.20
CA LYS A 338 39.70 -18.66 42.61
C LYS A 338 39.04 -19.75 43.44
N LYS A 339 37.82 -20.17 43.09
CA LYS A 339 37.01 -21.13 43.85
C LYS A 339 36.29 -22.12 42.92
N ALA A 340 36.65 -23.39 43.01
CA ALA A 340 36.04 -24.46 42.24
C ALA A 340 35.00 -25.25 43.05
N MET A 341 33.81 -25.46 42.49
CA MET A 341 32.92 -26.53 42.92
C MET A 341 33.12 -27.75 42.02
N ILE A 342 33.58 -28.85 42.62
CA ILE A 342 33.72 -30.15 41.95
C ILE A 342 32.43 -30.94 42.16
N VAL A 343 31.76 -31.31 41.07
CA VAL A 343 30.51 -32.10 41.09
C VAL A 343 30.83 -33.50 40.57
N THR A 344 30.55 -34.52 41.39
CA THR A 344 30.87 -35.93 41.09
C THR A 344 29.90 -36.86 41.79
N ASP A 345 29.91 -38.16 41.47
CA ASP A 345 29.25 -39.18 42.29
C ASP A 345 30.10 -39.62 43.49
N ARG A 346 29.44 -40.25 44.47
CA ARG A 346 30.06 -40.74 45.72
C ARG A 346 31.14 -41.78 45.47
N THR A 347 30.95 -42.66 44.48
CA THR A 347 31.92 -43.73 44.19
C THR A 347 33.23 -43.14 43.66
N LEU A 348 33.19 -42.21 42.71
CA LEU A 348 34.39 -41.54 42.20
C LEU A 348 35.08 -40.70 43.27
N ALA A 349 34.32 -40.07 44.18
CA ALA A 349 34.88 -39.33 45.30
C ALA A 349 35.61 -40.26 46.28
N GLU A 350 35.00 -41.38 46.69
CA GLU A 350 35.57 -42.35 47.63
C GLU A 350 36.79 -43.09 47.06
N LEU A 351 36.79 -43.37 45.75
CA LEU A 351 37.94 -43.96 45.06
C LEU A 351 39.07 -42.96 44.81
N GLY A 352 38.89 -41.69 45.16
CA GLY A 352 39.92 -40.66 45.08
C GLY A 352 40.18 -40.13 43.67
N TYR A 353 39.30 -40.36 42.69
CA TYR A 353 39.49 -39.82 41.33
C TYR A 353 39.47 -38.29 41.30
N ALA A 354 38.69 -37.67 42.19
CA ALA A 354 38.70 -36.22 42.36
C ALA A 354 40.09 -35.68 42.78
N ASN A 355 40.94 -36.51 43.40
CA ASN A 355 42.28 -36.09 43.85
C ASN A 355 43.17 -35.67 42.68
N HIS A 356 42.97 -36.25 41.49
CA HIS A 356 43.71 -35.85 40.28
C HIS A 356 43.40 -34.42 39.84
N VAL A 357 42.21 -33.92 40.17
CA VAL A 357 41.82 -32.53 39.91
C VAL A 357 42.26 -31.63 41.07
N THR A 358 41.97 -32.02 42.31
CA THR A 358 42.23 -31.17 43.48
C THR A 358 43.72 -30.89 43.70
N GLN A 359 44.59 -31.88 43.49
CA GLN A 359 46.05 -31.67 43.59
C GLN A 359 46.54 -30.57 42.64
N VAL A 360 45.96 -30.49 41.43
CA VAL A 360 46.32 -29.45 40.46
C VAL A 360 45.73 -28.11 40.89
N LEU A 361 44.47 -28.08 41.32
CA LEU A 361 43.82 -26.86 41.84
C LEU A 361 44.59 -26.25 43.01
N GLU A 362 45.05 -27.06 43.97
CA GLU A 362 45.91 -26.62 45.09
C GLU A 362 47.22 -26.02 44.59
N LYS A 363 47.88 -26.68 43.63
CA LYS A 363 49.14 -26.20 43.03
C LYS A 363 48.96 -24.85 42.33
N VAL A 364 47.81 -24.62 41.68
CA VAL A 364 47.52 -23.36 40.98
C VAL A 364 46.86 -22.29 41.86
N GLY A 365 46.57 -22.61 43.13
CA GLY A 365 46.02 -21.68 44.10
C GLY A 365 44.51 -21.45 43.99
N ILE A 366 43.77 -22.43 43.48
CA ILE A 366 42.30 -22.43 43.42
C ILE A 366 41.78 -23.21 44.62
N ASP A 367 41.03 -22.54 45.49
CA ASP A 367 40.30 -23.18 46.60
C ASP A 367 39.18 -24.05 46.03
N TYR A 368 38.81 -25.15 46.69
CA TYR A 368 37.78 -26.04 46.15
C TYR A 368 36.88 -26.68 47.21
N ARG A 369 35.68 -27.07 46.79
CA ARG A 369 34.79 -27.99 47.51
C ARG A 369 34.31 -29.10 46.59
N ILE A 370 34.05 -30.26 47.17
CA ILE A 370 33.53 -31.42 46.45
C ILE A 370 32.07 -31.64 46.88
N PHE A 371 31.16 -31.62 45.91
CA PHE A 371 29.79 -32.10 46.05
C PHE A 371 29.69 -33.49 45.40
N SER A 372 29.55 -34.52 46.23
CA SER A 372 29.58 -35.93 45.79
C SER A 372 28.23 -36.64 45.84
N GLU A 373 27.14 -35.90 46.10
CA GLU A 373 25.79 -36.47 46.26
C GLU A 373 25.02 -36.61 44.92
N VAL A 374 25.73 -36.90 43.83
CA VAL A 374 25.12 -37.17 42.52
C VAL A 374 24.89 -38.67 42.34
N GLY A 375 23.63 -39.05 42.06
CA GLY A 375 23.24 -40.44 41.73
C GLY A 375 23.36 -40.76 40.24
N VAL A 376 23.14 -42.03 39.88
CA VAL A 376 23.16 -42.54 38.49
C VAL A 376 22.15 -41.80 37.60
N ASP A 377 21.02 -41.40 38.15
CA ASP A 377 20.09 -40.44 37.55
C ASP A 377 20.00 -39.21 38.46
N PRO A 378 20.37 -38.01 37.98
CA PRO A 378 20.40 -36.83 38.83
C PRO A 378 18.98 -36.43 39.21
N THR A 379 18.66 -36.54 40.51
CA THR A 379 17.36 -36.11 41.02
C THR A 379 17.31 -34.59 41.16
N LEU A 380 16.09 -34.04 41.08
CA LEU A 380 15.86 -32.61 41.36
C LEU A 380 16.34 -32.22 42.77
N SER A 381 16.15 -33.09 43.76
CA SER A 381 16.60 -32.83 45.12
C SER A 381 18.12 -32.76 45.23
N ALA A 382 18.86 -33.61 44.51
CA ALA A 382 20.32 -33.59 44.47
C ALA A 382 20.85 -32.31 43.80
N THR A 383 20.26 -31.91 42.67
CA THR A 383 20.66 -30.68 41.96
C THR A 383 20.34 -29.40 42.75
N GLN A 384 19.21 -29.36 43.46
CA GLN A 384 18.89 -28.26 44.39
C GLN A 384 19.80 -28.24 45.62
N ALA A 385 20.22 -29.39 46.15
CA ALA A 385 21.21 -29.46 47.22
C ALA A 385 22.57 -28.96 46.76
N GLY A 386 23.02 -29.37 45.56
CA GLY A 386 24.27 -28.89 44.96
C GLY A 386 24.24 -27.39 44.68
N ALA A 387 23.14 -26.86 44.13
CA ALA A 387 22.98 -25.43 43.90
C ALA A 387 23.02 -24.62 45.20
N ARG A 388 22.40 -25.11 46.28
CA ARG A 388 22.52 -24.49 47.62
C ARG A 388 23.95 -24.51 48.14
N ALA A 389 24.66 -25.63 47.98
CA ALA A 389 26.07 -25.72 48.34
C ALA A 389 26.94 -24.73 47.53
N MET A 390 26.62 -24.51 46.24
CA MET A 390 27.26 -23.47 45.43
C MET A 390 26.92 -22.07 45.92
N GLN A 391 25.66 -21.78 46.26
CA GLN A 391 25.27 -20.49 46.82
C GLN A 391 25.98 -20.16 48.13
N GLU A 392 26.19 -21.14 49.00
CA GLU A 392 26.94 -20.96 50.25
C GLU A 392 28.44 -20.77 50.02
N TYR A 393 29.01 -21.49 49.05
CA TYR A 393 30.46 -21.49 48.81
C TYR A 393 30.92 -20.34 47.88
N GLN A 394 30.03 -19.89 47.00
CA GLN A 394 30.25 -18.91 45.93
C GLN A 394 31.43 -19.29 45.02
N PRO A 395 31.36 -20.43 44.30
CA PRO A 395 32.39 -20.80 43.32
C PRO A 395 32.32 -19.91 42.08
N ASP A 396 33.46 -19.65 41.46
CA ASP A 396 33.59 -19.01 40.15
C ASP A 396 33.92 -20.02 39.04
N LEU A 397 34.13 -21.29 39.40
CA LEU A 397 34.42 -22.40 38.50
C LEU A 397 33.62 -23.65 38.91
N ILE A 398 33.03 -24.34 37.95
CA ILE A 398 32.36 -25.63 38.17
C ILE A 398 33.07 -26.69 37.34
N ILE A 399 33.54 -27.74 37.99
CA ILE A 399 34.20 -28.88 37.35
C ILE A 399 33.33 -30.11 37.59
N ALA A 400 32.83 -30.72 36.51
CA ALA A 400 32.15 -32.00 36.57
C ALA A 400 33.14 -33.14 36.34
N ILE A 401 33.13 -34.15 37.21
CA ILE A 401 33.95 -35.35 37.06
C ILE A 401 33.01 -36.56 37.01
N GLY A 402 33.06 -37.32 35.92
CA GLY A 402 32.27 -38.54 35.75
C GLY A 402 31.60 -38.63 34.38
N GLY A 403 30.56 -39.46 34.31
CA GLY A 403 29.75 -39.67 33.11
C GLY A 403 28.66 -38.62 32.91
N GLY A 404 27.69 -38.91 32.03
CA GLY A 404 26.57 -38.01 31.70
C GLY A 404 25.85 -37.45 32.93
N SER A 405 25.57 -38.30 33.91
CA SER A 405 24.82 -37.93 35.12
C SER A 405 25.50 -36.84 35.95
N ALA A 406 26.83 -36.90 36.15
CA ALA A 406 27.58 -35.87 36.87
C ALA A 406 27.66 -34.57 36.07
N MET A 407 27.87 -34.67 34.76
CA MET A 407 27.93 -33.50 33.87
C MET A 407 26.58 -32.79 33.76
N ASP A 408 25.48 -33.53 33.67
CA ASP A 408 24.14 -32.96 33.57
C ASP A 408 23.70 -32.37 34.91
N ALA A 409 24.00 -33.04 36.02
CA ALA A 409 23.80 -32.49 37.36
C ALA A 409 24.54 -31.16 37.53
N ALA A 410 25.82 -31.10 37.14
CA ALA A 410 26.63 -29.90 37.24
C ALA A 410 26.07 -28.74 36.41
N LYS A 411 25.61 -28.98 35.17
CA LYS A 411 24.97 -27.96 34.33
C LYS A 411 23.69 -27.42 34.98
N ILE A 412 22.85 -28.30 35.52
CA ILE A 412 21.61 -27.90 36.19
C ILE A 412 21.93 -27.10 37.46
N MET A 413 22.86 -27.58 38.28
CA MET A 413 23.31 -26.87 39.49
C MET A 413 23.85 -25.49 39.15
N TRP A 414 24.63 -25.37 38.07
CA TRP A 414 25.16 -24.10 37.59
C TRP A 414 24.04 -23.12 37.22
N VAL A 415 23.06 -23.58 36.42
CA VAL A 415 21.91 -22.75 36.04
C VAL A 415 21.13 -22.28 37.27
N LEU A 416 20.86 -23.17 38.23
CA LEU A 416 20.14 -22.82 39.47
C LEU A 416 20.97 -21.93 40.41
N TYR A 417 22.30 -21.97 40.31
CA TYR A 417 23.20 -21.12 41.08
C TYR A 417 23.25 -19.69 40.52
N GLU A 418 23.44 -19.52 39.21
CA GLU A 418 23.49 -18.21 38.54
C GLU A 418 22.10 -17.56 38.43
N HIS A 419 21.07 -18.39 38.27
CA HIS A 419 19.68 -17.96 38.06
C HIS A 419 18.73 -18.65 39.06
N PRO A 420 18.81 -18.27 40.36
CA PRO A 420 17.98 -18.87 41.41
C PRO A 420 16.47 -18.67 41.21
N GLU A 421 16.07 -17.73 40.34
CA GLU A 421 14.69 -17.45 39.96
C GLU A 421 14.10 -18.48 38.99
N ILE A 422 14.91 -19.26 38.28
CA ILE A 422 14.42 -20.18 37.27
C ILE A 422 13.76 -21.40 37.93
N ARG A 423 12.55 -21.73 37.47
CA ARG A 423 11.86 -22.95 37.88
C ARG A 423 12.37 -24.10 37.03
N PHE A 424 12.80 -25.19 37.67
CA PHE A 424 13.34 -26.38 36.99
C PHE A 424 12.45 -26.92 35.85
N LYS A 425 11.12 -26.82 35.97
CA LYS A 425 10.14 -27.22 34.94
C LYS A 425 10.27 -26.46 33.61
N ASP A 426 10.94 -25.31 33.62
CA ASP A 426 11.15 -24.47 32.43
C ASP A 426 12.50 -24.82 31.73
N ILE A 427 13.33 -25.71 32.32
CA ILE A 427 14.65 -26.13 31.80
C ILE A 427 14.68 -27.60 31.35
N ALA A 428 13.82 -28.46 31.92
CA ALA A 428 13.85 -29.92 31.75
C ALA A 428 12.72 -30.47 30.85
#